data_AF-A0A7C1E1S0-F1
#
_entry.id   AF-A0A7C1E1S0-F1
#
_cell.length_a   1.000
_cell.length_b   1.000
_cell.length_c   1.000
_cell.angle_alpha   90.00
_cell.angle_beta   90.00
_cell.angle_gamma   90.00
#
_symmetry.space_group_name_H-M   'P 1'
#
loop_
_entity.id
_entity.type
_entity.pdbx_description
1 polymer ?
#
loop_
_entity_poly.entity_id
_entity_poly.type
_entity_poly.pdbx_seq_one_letter_code
_entity_poly.pdbx_strand_id
1 'polypeptide(L)'
;MTILFIGLGPAGAAIRDALLDYRAVKRARPLVLTADPENGNRTVEALKTVKGIDFALLFSSLGGSDQTSRIAEFLTGLNIPCFLVGIVPAKRREKSEKLAAAYQSLEQLEKHVRTVLIVDNERIAHLPNYEDFYPGYNRYIASCIADLLAGIAAPGSASASESSSALQLSEMPKLLSFDDEPGYVALSRASELTKGLWGYIIPVLRHKPLDLRTLLRVSLEKFSVSDMPLGCEKCLSILQVPDYFLSSRSVDREQVEEVLQTHAKEYRLAVFPAKRNIASITNLFTFKFEQLERLREIRRLAHETV
;
A
#
# COMPACT_ATOMS: atom_id res chain seq x y z
N MET A 1 5.98 7.96 16.47
CA MET A 1 5.36 7.90 15.15
C MET A 1 3.85 7.98 15.34
N THR A 2 3.27 9.12 14.96
CA THR A 2 1.82 9.38 14.98
C THR A 2 1.33 9.40 13.54
N ILE A 3 0.48 8.43 13.20
CA ILE A 3 -0.08 8.33 11.85
C ILE A 3 -1.54 8.75 11.90
N LEU A 4 -1.97 9.58 10.95
CA LEU A 4 -3.37 9.92 10.76
C LEU A 4 -3.98 9.08 9.64
N PHE A 5 -5.09 8.40 9.93
CA PHE A 5 -5.89 7.69 8.94
C PHE A 5 -7.21 8.40 8.72
N ILE A 6 -7.53 8.73 7.47
CA ILE A 6 -8.80 9.35 7.09
C ILE A 6 -9.50 8.48 6.06
N GLY A 7 -10.64 7.91 6.44
CA GLY A 7 -11.51 7.16 5.53
C GLY A 7 -12.53 8.09 4.88
N LEU A 8 -12.49 8.22 3.56
CA LEU A 8 -13.35 9.09 2.76
C LEU A 8 -14.33 8.25 1.96
N GLY A 9 -15.62 8.41 2.28
CA GLY A 9 -16.69 7.60 1.73
C GLY A 9 -16.64 6.11 2.14
N PRO A 10 -17.63 5.30 1.70
CA PRO A 10 -17.74 3.91 2.11
C PRO A 10 -16.55 3.04 1.72
N ALA A 11 -16.04 3.20 0.49
CA ALA A 11 -14.93 2.39 -0.01
C ALA A 11 -13.60 2.70 0.72
N GLY A 12 -13.33 3.99 0.95
CA GLY A 12 -12.15 4.42 1.71
C GLY A 12 -12.21 3.96 3.18
N ALA A 13 -13.37 4.11 3.83
CA ALA A 13 -13.59 3.61 5.18
C ALA A 13 -13.40 2.09 5.27
N ALA A 14 -13.88 1.32 4.30
CA ALA A 14 -13.77 -0.14 4.32
C ALA A 14 -12.31 -0.64 4.28
N ILE A 15 -11.42 -0.01 3.49
CA ILE A 15 -9.99 -0.36 3.48
C ILE A 15 -9.32 0.07 4.79
N ARG A 16 -9.61 1.29 5.26
CA ARG A 16 -9.10 1.81 6.54
C ARG A 16 -9.48 0.89 7.70
N ASP A 17 -10.73 0.46 7.78
CA ASP A 17 -11.23 -0.39 8.86
C ASP A 17 -10.60 -1.78 8.80
N ALA A 18 -10.45 -2.34 7.60
CA ALA A 18 -9.69 -3.58 7.40
C ALA A 18 -8.22 -3.42 7.84
N LEU A 19 -7.59 -2.27 7.63
CA LEU A 19 -6.23 -1.98 8.08
C LEU A 19 -6.13 -1.89 9.61
N LEU A 20 -7.13 -1.31 10.27
CA LEU A 20 -7.18 -1.20 11.73
C LEU A 20 -7.22 -2.57 12.41
N ASP A 21 -7.60 -3.65 11.72
CA ASP A 21 -7.59 -5.00 12.27
C ASP A 21 -6.21 -5.63 12.44
N TYR A 22 -5.18 -5.08 11.77
CA TYR A 22 -3.83 -5.63 11.83
C TYR A 22 -3.14 -5.27 13.15
N ARG A 23 -2.55 -6.29 13.81
CA ARG A 23 -1.89 -6.11 15.13
C ARG A 23 -0.75 -5.08 15.10
N ALA A 24 0.00 -4.98 14.00
CA ALA A 24 1.05 -3.98 13.84
C ALA A 24 0.47 -2.55 13.87
N VAL A 25 -0.65 -2.35 13.18
CA VAL A 25 -1.37 -1.08 13.13
C VAL A 25 -1.98 -0.73 14.49
N LYS A 26 -2.68 -1.68 15.15
CA LYS A 26 -3.23 -1.47 16.52
C LYS A 26 -2.18 -1.02 17.52
N ARG A 27 -0.94 -1.52 17.40
CA ARG A 27 0.19 -1.11 18.27
C ARG A 27 0.69 0.30 17.99
N ALA A 28 0.67 0.73 16.72
CA ALA A 28 1.04 2.09 16.34
C ALA A 28 0.02 3.14 16.80
N ARG A 29 -1.20 2.72 17.21
CA ARG A 29 -2.28 3.58 17.70
C ARG A 29 -2.52 4.80 16.79
N PRO A 30 -2.85 4.57 15.50
CA PRO A 30 -3.10 5.67 14.57
C PRO A 30 -4.28 6.51 15.07
N LEU A 31 -4.20 7.80 14.78
CA LEU A 31 -5.34 8.70 14.91
C LEU A 31 -6.28 8.41 13.75
N VAL A 32 -7.55 8.20 14.04
CA VAL A 32 -8.55 7.83 13.05
C VAL A 32 -9.59 8.93 12.97
N LEU A 33 -9.77 9.48 11.77
CA LEU A 33 -10.87 10.37 11.45
C LEU A 33 -11.80 9.68 10.44
N THR A 34 -13.08 9.80 10.71
CA THR A 34 -14.14 9.45 9.76
C THR A 34 -14.63 10.75 9.17
N ALA A 35 -14.46 10.92 7.86
CA ALA A 35 -14.97 12.09 7.19
C ALA A 35 -16.49 12.02 7.13
N ASP A 36 -17.14 13.14 7.45
CA ASP A 36 -18.58 13.29 7.26
C ASP A 36 -18.84 13.48 5.74
N PRO A 37 -19.48 12.51 5.06
CA PRO A 37 -19.71 12.57 3.62
C PRO A 37 -20.59 13.76 3.22
N GLU A 38 -21.41 14.28 4.13
CA GLU A 38 -22.30 15.42 3.88
C GLU A 38 -21.67 16.76 4.29
N ASN A 39 -20.67 16.74 5.19
CA ASN A 39 -20.09 17.98 5.75
C ASN A 39 -18.56 17.92 5.89
N GLY A 40 -17.86 18.09 4.77
CA GLY A 40 -16.39 18.13 4.74
C GLY A 40 -15.76 19.21 5.64
N ASN A 41 -16.47 20.29 5.95
CA ASN A 41 -15.96 21.35 6.84
C ASN A 41 -15.78 20.86 8.28
N ARG A 42 -16.65 19.97 8.76
CA ARG A 42 -16.49 19.35 10.09
C ARG A 42 -15.22 18.51 10.18
N THR A 43 -14.87 17.80 9.10
CA THR A 43 -13.64 17.01 9.04
C THR A 43 -12.41 17.92 9.14
N VAL A 44 -12.42 19.06 8.44
CA VAL A 44 -11.34 20.06 8.53
C VAL A 44 -11.26 20.71 9.91
N GLU A 45 -12.40 21.00 10.55
CA GLU A 45 -12.42 21.51 11.92
C GLU A 45 -11.87 20.50 12.92
N ALA A 46 -12.24 19.22 12.80
CA ALA A 46 -11.68 18.16 13.60
C ALA A 46 -10.15 18.08 13.41
N LEU A 47 -9.66 18.19 12.17
CA LEU A 47 -8.23 18.18 11.85
C LEU A 47 -7.46 19.31 12.56
N LYS A 48 -8.04 20.51 12.72
CA LYS A 48 -7.40 21.63 13.45
C LYS A 48 -7.06 21.31 14.91
N THR A 49 -7.79 20.38 15.52
CA THR A 49 -7.57 19.99 16.92
C THR A 49 -6.46 18.94 17.08
N VAL A 50 -6.07 18.28 15.99
CA VAL A 50 -5.09 17.21 16.01
C VAL A 50 -3.68 17.79 15.85
N LYS A 51 -2.76 17.40 16.73
CA LYS A 51 -1.36 17.87 16.73
C LYS A 51 -0.38 16.69 16.69
N GLY A 52 0.84 16.96 16.21
CA GLY A 52 1.95 16.00 16.24
C GLY A 52 1.79 14.83 15.27
N ILE A 53 1.22 15.08 14.09
CA ILE A 53 1.02 14.08 13.03
C ILE A 53 2.30 14.03 12.18
N ASP A 54 2.90 12.85 12.04
CA ASP A 54 4.11 12.69 11.23
C ASP A 54 3.77 12.54 9.73
N PHE A 55 2.66 11.88 9.41
CA PHE A 55 2.09 11.77 8.06
C PHE A 55 0.63 11.30 8.10
N ALA A 56 -0.06 11.46 6.98
CA ALA A 56 -1.46 11.05 6.80
C ALA A 56 -1.62 10.03 5.67
N LEU A 57 -2.47 9.02 5.89
CA LEU A 57 -3.00 8.13 4.87
C LEU A 57 -4.46 8.51 4.60
N LEU A 58 -4.73 8.94 3.36
CA LEU A 58 -6.07 9.25 2.87
C LEU A 58 -6.60 8.06 2.10
N PHE A 59 -7.71 7.46 2.53
CA PHE A 59 -8.34 6.34 1.83
C PHE A 59 -9.56 6.86 1.09
N SER A 60 -9.55 6.86 -0.24
CA SER A 60 -10.63 7.48 -1.02
C SER A 60 -10.88 6.81 -2.36
N SER A 61 -12.13 6.86 -2.80
CA SER A 61 -12.52 6.54 -4.18
C SER A 61 -12.27 7.73 -5.08
N LEU A 62 -11.50 7.53 -6.16
CA LEU A 62 -11.14 8.63 -7.05
C LEU A 62 -12.36 9.18 -7.79
N GLY A 63 -13.38 8.38 -8.11
CA GLY A 63 -14.64 8.86 -8.72
C GLY A 63 -15.69 9.39 -7.73
N GLY A 64 -15.26 9.79 -6.53
CA GLY A 64 -16.11 10.25 -5.43
C GLY A 64 -16.12 11.77 -5.24
N SER A 65 -16.44 12.23 -4.03
CA SER A 65 -16.55 13.64 -3.68
C SER A 65 -15.21 14.40 -3.66
N ASP A 66 -15.24 15.69 -3.99
CA ASP A 66 -14.12 16.66 -3.91
C ASP A 66 -13.54 16.88 -2.49
N GLN A 67 -14.13 16.27 -1.46
CA GLN A 67 -13.65 16.39 -0.09
C GLN A 67 -12.20 15.91 0.09
N THR A 68 -11.78 14.90 -0.69
CA THR A 68 -10.41 14.35 -0.63
C THR A 68 -9.38 15.44 -0.94
N SER A 69 -9.60 16.21 -2.00
CA SER A 69 -8.68 17.27 -2.45
C SER A 69 -8.55 18.37 -1.39
N ARG A 70 -9.68 18.81 -0.82
CA ARG A 70 -9.70 19.84 0.24
C ARG A 70 -8.97 19.40 1.50
N ILE A 71 -9.14 18.13 1.91
CA ILE A 71 -8.45 17.57 3.07
C ILE A 71 -6.95 17.43 2.80
N ALA A 72 -6.57 16.97 1.61
CA ALA A 72 -5.17 16.90 1.21
C ALA A 72 -4.52 18.29 1.22
N GLU A 73 -5.16 19.29 0.59
CA GLU A 73 -4.71 20.68 0.58
C GLU A 73 -4.51 21.23 2.00
N PHE A 74 -5.48 21.01 2.89
CA PHE A 74 -5.38 21.44 4.28
C PHE A 74 -4.19 20.81 5.02
N LEU A 75 -3.98 19.50 4.85
CA LEU A 75 -2.85 18.78 5.45
C LEU A 75 -1.50 19.23 4.88
N THR A 76 -1.42 19.46 3.56
CA THR A 76 -0.24 20.03 2.91
C THR A 76 0.08 21.42 3.48
N GLY A 77 -0.93 22.26 3.71
CA GLY A 77 -0.78 23.57 4.35
C GLY A 77 -0.24 23.50 5.80
N LEU A 78 -0.40 22.35 6.47
CA LEU A 78 0.19 22.07 7.78
C LEU A 78 1.56 21.38 7.71
N ASN A 79 2.15 21.26 6.51
CA ASN A 79 3.38 20.49 6.24
C ASN A 79 3.29 19.02 6.66
N ILE A 80 2.10 18.42 6.63
CA ILE A 80 1.90 17.00 6.92
C ILE A 80 1.98 16.22 5.59
N PRO A 81 2.98 15.32 5.40
CA PRO A 81 3.06 14.47 4.22
C PRO A 81 1.81 13.63 4.03
N CYS A 82 1.24 13.66 2.83
CA CYS A 82 0.01 12.95 2.48
C CYS A 82 0.30 11.84 1.47
N PHE A 83 -0.14 10.63 1.81
CA PHE A 83 -0.17 9.47 0.92
C PHE A 83 -1.64 9.12 0.65
N LEU A 84 -1.98 8.99 -0.62
CA LEU A 84 -3.32 8.61 -1.05
C LEU A 84 -3.38 7.10 -1.28
N VAL A 85 -4.36 6.44 -0.70
CA VAL A 85 -4.84 5.11 -1.12
C VAL A 85 -6.04 5.35 -2.04
N GLY A 86 -5.75 5.43 -3.33
CA GLY A 86 -6.68 5.84 -4.38
C GLY A 86 -7.36 4.64 -5.00
N ILE A 87 -8.67 4.51 -4.77
CA ILE A 87 -9.48 3.43 -5.34
C ILE A 87 -9.96 3.85 -6.73
N VAL A 88 -9.42 3.19 -7.75
CA VAL A 88 -9.77 3.44 -9.15
C VAL A 88 -11.04 2.66 -9.49
N PRO A 89 -12.11 3.31 -9.98
CA PRO A 89 -13.33 2.63 -10.42
C PRO A 89 -13.05 1.64 -11.55
N ALA A 90 -13.81 0.54 -11.59
CA ALA A 90 -13.68 -0.48 -12.63
C ALA A 90 -14.38 -0.05 -13.92
N LYS A 91 -13.69 -0.08 -15.06
CA LYS A 91 -14.27 0.26 -16.36
C LYS A 91 -15.42 -0.68 -16.73
N ARG A 92 -15.32 -1.96 -16.40
CA ARG A 92 -16.36 -2.95 -16.71
C ARG A 92 -17.69 -2.71 -15.98
N ARG A 93 -17.69 -1.93 -14.91
CA ARG A 93 -18.85 -1.80 -13.99
C ARG A 93 -19.34 -0.36 -13.82
N GLU A 94 -18.55 0.62 -14.27
CA GLU A 94 -18.82 2.03 -14.06
C GLU A 94 -18.97 2.77 -15.39
N LYS A 95 -19.77 3.83 -15.39
CA LYS A 95 -19.97 4.66 -16.58
C LYS A 95 -18.77 5.56 -16.86
N SER A 96 -18.61 5.98 -18.10
CA SER A 96 -17.51 6.85 -18.54
C SER A 96 -17.42 8.15 -17.74
N GLU A 97 -18.55 8.74 -17.33
CA GLU A 97 -18.54 9.97 -16.53
C GLU A 97 -17.88 9.78 -15.16
N LYS A 98 -18.07 8.61 -14.54
CA LYS A 98 -17.44 8.29 -13.25
C LYS A 98 -15.94 8.02 -13.40
N LEU A 99 -15.54 7.43 -14.53
CA LEU A 99 -14.12 7.23 -14.88
C LEU A 99 -13.44 8.59 -15.17
N ALA A 100 -14.14 9.49 -15.86
CA ALA A 100 -13.69 10.86 -16.10
C ALA A 100 -13.53 11.66 -14.80
N ALA A 101 -14.54 11.62 -13.93
CA ALA A 101 -14.49 12.23 -12.60
C ALA A 101 -13.32 11.67 -11.77
N ALA A 102 -13.01 10.38 -11.91
CA ALA A 102 -11.88 9.77 -11.23
C ALA A 102 -10.53 10.36 -11.65
N TYR A 103 -10.35 10.61 -12.95
CA TYR A 103 -9.15 11.29 -13.44
C TYR A 103 -9.08 12.75 -12.97
N GLN A 104 -10.18 13.51 -13.06
CA GLN A 104 -10.21 14.90 -12.59
C GLN A 104 -9.89 15.04 -11.10
N SER A 105 -10.42 14.13 -10.28
CA SER A 105 -10.11 14.05 -8.85
C SER A 105 -8.64 13.72 -8.61
N LEU A 106 -8.08 12.78 -9.37
CA LEU A 106 -6.66 12.45 -9.31
C LEU A 106 -5.78 13.66 -9.64
N GLU A 107 -6.06 14.36 -10.75
CA GLU A 107 -5.31 15.55 -11.19
C GLU A 107 -5.33 16.68 -10.14
N GLN A 108 -6.45 16.86 -9.43
CA GLN A 108 -6.51 17.80 -8.32
C GLN A 108 -5.65 17.35 -7.13
N LEU A 109 -5.68 16.05 -6.81
CA LEU A 109 -4.97 15.47 -5.68
C LEU A 109 -3.45 15.47 -5.89
N GLU A 110 -2.97 15.33 -7.12
CA GLU A 110 -1.54 15.36 -7.47
C GLU A 110 -0.80 16.61 -6.98
N LYS A 111 -1.51 17.72 -6.79
CA LYS A 111 -0.96 18.98 -6.27
C LYS A 111 -0.64 18.93 -4.77
N HIS A 112 -1.21 17.96 -4.05
CA HIS A 112 -1.21 17.92 -2.59
C HIS A 112 -0.65 16.61 -2.02
N VAL A 113 -0.71 15.51 -2.79
CA VAL A 113 -0.22 14.19 -2.38
C VAL A 113 1.11 13.87 -3.04
N ARG A 114 2.01 13.21 -2.30
CA ARG A 114 3.33 12.80 -2.82
C ARG A 114 3.33 11.41 -3.43
N THR A 115 2.41 10.56 -2.99
CA THR A 115 2.36 9.16 -3.41
C THR A 115 0.90 8.75 -3.51
N VAL A 116 0.58 8.02 -4.58
CA VAL A 116 -0.74 7.42 -4.82
C VAL A 116 -0.59 5.90 -4.86
N LEU A 117 -0.98 5.23 -3.79
CA LEU A 117 -1.15 3.79 -3.70
C LEU A 117 -2.44 3.40 -4.45
N ILE A 118 -2.29 2.77 -5.60
CA ILE A 118 -3.42 2.49 -6.50
C ILE A 118 -4.11 1.19 -6.08
N VAL A 119 -5.42 1.28 -5.90
CA VAL A 119 -6.31 0.14 -5.68
C VAL A 119 -7.28 0.06 -6.84
N ASP A 120 -6.98 -0.79 -7.82
CA ASP A 120 -7.78 -0.92 -9.03
C ASP A 120 -8.89 -1.95 -8.85
N ASN A 121 -10.15 -1.48 -8.88
CA ASN A 121 -11.30 -2.37 -8.79
C ASN A 121 -11.49 -3.24 -10.04
N GLU A 122 -10.85 -2.91 -11.17
CA GLU A 122 -10.87 -3.74 -12.37
C GLU A 122 -10.34 -5.16 -12.09
N ARG A 123 -9.44 -5.31 -11.10
CA ARG A 123 -8.88 -6.61 -10.66
C ARG A 123 -9.92 -7.62 -10.20
N ILE A 124 -11.05 -7.18 -9.65
CA ILE A 124 -12.13 -8.06 -9.20
C ILE A 124 -13.38 -7.95 -10.07
N ALA A 125 -13.48 -6.91 -10.90
CA ALA A 125 -14.66 -6.59 -11.69
C ALA A 125 -15.06 -7.66 -12.72
N HIS A 126 -14.12 -8.48 -13.17
CA HIS A 126 -14.36 -9.58 -14.12
C HIS A 126 -15.09 -10.78 -13.48
N LEU A 127 -15.10 -10.88 -12.15
CA LEU A 127 -15.74 -11.99 -11.44
C LEU A 127 -17.27 -11.84 -11.43
N PRO A 128 -18.03 -12.95 -11.47
CA PRO A 128 -19.44 -12.92 -11.10
C PRO A 128 -19.58 -12.53 -9.63
N ASN A 129 -20.63 -11.77 -9.29
CA ASN A 129 -20.86 -11.24 -7.94
C ASN A 129 -19.63 -10.54 -7.34
N TYR A 130 -18.94 -9.73 -8.14
CA TYR A 130 -17.70 -9.04 -7.77
C TYR A 130 -17.78 -8.27 -6.43
N GLU A 131 -18.97 -7.81 -6.05
CA GLU A 131 -19.20 -7.09 -4.78
C GLU A 131 -18.86 -7.94 -3.55
N ASP A 132 -19.07 -9.26 -3.62
CA ASP A 132 -18.73 -10.20 -2.55
C ASP A 132 -17.20 -10.29 -2.31
N PHE A 133 -16.40 -9.88 -3.30
CA PHE A 133 -14.95 -9.90 -3.23
C PHE A 133 -14.34 -8.63 -2.62
N TYR A 134 -15.11 -7.54 -2.46
CA TYR A 134 -14.61 -6.30 -1.84
C TYR A 134 -14.00 -6.53 -0.45
N PRO A 135 -14.61 -7.26 0.49
CA PRO A 135 -14.01 -7.49 1.80
C PRO A 135 -12.69 -8.28 1.74
N GLY A 136 -12.55 -9.19 0.78
CA GLY A 136 -11.32 -9.93 0.54
C GLY A 136 -10.23 -9.04 -0.04
N TYR A 137 -10.57 -8.24 -1.04
CA TYR A 137 -9.63 -7.33 -1.69
C TYR A 137 -9.19 -6.19 -0.78
N ASN A 138 -10.10 -5.60 0.00
CA ASN A 138 -9.78 -4.58 1.00
C ASN A 138 -8.82 -5.11 2.07
N ARG A 139 -9.01 -6.35 2.53
CA ARG A 139 -8.06 -7.02 3.44
C ARG A 139 -6.71 -7.27 2.79
N TYR A 140 -6.69 -7.62 1.50
CA TYR A 140 -5.44 -7.76 0.76
C TYR A 140 -4.66 -6.43 0.72
N ILE A 141 -5.29 -5.33 0.30
CA ILE A 141 -4.66 -4.00 0.29
C ILE A 141 -4.21 -3.58 1.70
N ALA A 142 -5.07 -3.77 2.70
CA ALA A 142 -4.75 -3.49 4.10
C ALA A 142 -3.53 -4.30 4.57
N SER A 143 -3.37 -5.55 4.15
CA SER A 143 -2.19 -6.35 4.51
C SER A 143 -0.88 -5.79 3.93
N CYS A 144 -0.91 -5.29 2.69
CA CYS A 144 0.25 -4.64 2.07
C CYS A 144 0.65 -3.37 2.85
N ILE A 145 -0.34 -2.54 3.19
CA ILE A 145 -0.10 -1.30 3.95
C ILE A 145 0.36 -1.63 5.38
N ALA A 146 -0.20 -2.66 6.02
CA ALA A 146 0.23 -3.09 7.34
C ALA A 146 1.69 -3.57 7.35
N ASP A 147 2.12 -4.27 6.29
CA ASP A 147 3.51 -4.71 6.14
C ASP A 147 4.47 -3.53 5.92
N LEU A 148 4.04 -2.52 5.14
CA LEU A 148 4.75 -1.24 5.01
C LEU A 148 4.94 -0.54 6.36
N LEU A 149 3.85 -0.35 7.09
CA LEU A 149 3.87 0.30 8.41
C LEU A 149 4.69 -0.48 9.43
N ALA A 150 4.66 -1.83 9.37
CA ALA A 150 5.49 -2.67 10.23
C ALA A 150 6.99 -2.51 9.91
N GLY A 151 7.35 -2.37 8.64
CA GLY A 151 8.74 -2.12 8.22
C GLY A 151 9.29 -0.76 8.66
N ILE A 152 8.41 0.25 8.77
CA ILE A 152 8.78 1.59 9.26
C ILE A 152 8.83 1.63 10.80
N ALA A 153 7.88 0.95 11.45
CA ALA A 153 7.72 0.96 12.90
C ALA A 153 8.67 0.00 13.64
N ALA A 154 9.72 -0.51 12.99
CA ALA A 154 10.69 -1.41 13.59
C ALA A 154 11.99 -0.67 14.00
N PRO A 155 12.00 0.12 15.10
CA PRO A 155 13.25 0.56 15.69
C PRO A 155 13.85 -0.59 16.52
N GLY A 156 15.10 -0.96 16.22
CA GLY A 156 16.03 -1.69 17.09
C GLY A 156 15.43 -2.73 18.04
N SER A 157 15.14 -3.94 17.56
CA SER A 157 15.26 -5.12 18.43
C SER A 157 16.75 -5.43 18.58
N ALA A 158 17.21 -5.57 19.83
CA ALA A 158 18.60 -5.67 20.30
C ALA A 158 19.40 -6.90 19.83
N SER A 159 19.18 -7.37 18.60
CA SER A 159 20.14 -8.15 17.83
C SER A 159 20.33 -7.43 16.50
N ALA A 160 21.06 -6.30 16.54
CA ALA A 160 21.59 -5.67 15.35
C ALA A 160 22.64 -6.62 14.73
N SER A 161 22.17 -7.68 14.06
CA SER A 161 22.92 -8.24 12.95
C SER A 161 22.78 -7.25 11.79
N GLU A 162 23.86 -7.06 11.04
CA GLU A 162 24.00 -6.18 9.87
C GLU A 162 22.91 -6.32 8.78
N SER A 163 21.96 -7.26 8.95
CA SER A 163 20.93 -7.65 8.00
C SER A 163 19.56 -6.96 8.15
N SER A 164 19.28 -6.21 9.24
CA SER A 164 18.01 -5.49 9.43
C SER A 164 18.14 -3.99 9.10
N SER A 165 17.99 -3.62 7.83
CA SER A 165 17.85 -2.21 7.44
C SER A 165 16.42 -1.75 7.73
N ALA A 166 16.21 -1.12 8.89
CA ALA A 166 14.93 -0.50 9.20
C ALA A 166 14.66 0.66 8.23
N LEU A 167 13.47 0.68 7.63
CA LEU A 167 13.05 1.77 6.76
C LEU A 167 12.72 2.97 7.63
N GLN A 168 13.39 4.11 7.39
CA GLN A 168 13.02 5.32 8.11
C GLN A 168 11.80 5.95 7.44
N LEU A 169 10.87 6.47 8.25
CA LEU A 169 9.69 7.16 7.74
C LEU A 169 10.06 8.35 6.83
N SER A 170 11.15 9.05 7.16
CA SER A 170 11.69 10.18 6.39
C SER A 170 12.13 9.80 4.98
N GLU A 171 12.39 8.52 4.71
CA GLU A 171 12.79 8.03 3.39
C GLU A 171 11.59 7.66 2.51
N MET A 172 10.39 7.47 3.08
CA MET A 172 9.22 7.03 2.32
C MET A 172 8.88 7.92 1.13
N PRO A 173 8.85 9.26 1.24
CA PRO A 173 8.58 10.11 0.09
C PRO A 173 9.61 9.86 -1.02
N LYS A 174 10.91 9.81 -0.69
CA LYS A 174 11.96 9.56 -1.68
C LYS A 174 11.85 8.19 -2.37
N LEU A 175 11.42 7.17 -1.63
CA LEU A 175 11.26 5.80 -2.14
C LEU A 175 10.00 5.62 -2.99
N LEU A 176 8.94 6.38 -2.72
CA LEU A 176 7.60 6.20 -3.30
C LEU A 176 7.09 7.41 -4.08
N SER A 177 7.94 8.41 -4.33
CA SER A 177 7.64 9.58 -5.15
C SER A 177 8.84 9.98 -6.00
N PHE A 178 8.64 10.98 -6.86
CA PHE A 178 9.69 11.68 -7.56
C PHE A 178 9.83 13.09 -6.99
N ASP A 179 10.84 13.84 -7.41
CA ASP A 179 11.17 15.15 -6.83
C ASP A 179 10.03 16.16 -7.06
N ASP A 180 9.54 16.24 -8.31
CA ASP A 180 8.54 17.22 -8.75
C ASP A 180 7.16 16.63 -9.04
N GLU A 181 7.00 15.30 -8.98
CA GLU A 181 5.76 14.61 -9.34
C GLU A 181 5.44 13.46 -8.37
N PRO A 182 4.15 13.15 -8.15
CA PRO A 182 3.78 12.05 -7.28
C PRO A 182 4.20 10.70 -7.88
N GLY A 183 4.53 9.76 -7.00
CA GLY A 183 4.76 8.37 -7.39
C GLY A 183 3.47 7.56 -7.36
N TYR A 184 3.21 6.83 -8.43
CA TYR A 184 2.05 5.93 -8.54
C TYR A 184 2.47 4.52 -8.19
N VAL A 185 1.95 4.00 -7.08
CA VAL A 185 2.43 2.76 -6.47
C VAL A 185 1.44 1.64 -6.70
N ALA A 186 1.87 0.59 -7.40
CA ALA A 186 1.20 -0.69 -7.44
C ALA A 186 1.71 -1.59 -6.31
N LEU A 187 0.79 -2.19 -5.57
CA LEU A 187 1.08 -3.08 -4.44
C LEU A 187 1.03 -4.53 -4.90
N SER A 188 1.96 -5.35 -4.42
CA SER A 188 1.90 -6.79 -4.61
C SER A 188 2.36 -7.52 -3.35
N ARG A 189 1.76 -8.68 -3.06
CA ARG A 189 2.04 -9.42 -1.83
C ARG A 189 1.78 -10.90 -1.96
N ALA A 190 2.68 -11.70 -1.39
CA ALA A 190 2.46 -13.11 -1.14
C ALA A 190 2.88 -13.49 0.27
N SER A 191 2.31 -14.57 0.79
CA SER A 191 2.67 -15.12 2.09
C SER A 191 2.54 -16.63 2.10
N GLU A 192 3.45 -17.30 2.81
CA GLU A 192 3.45 -18.74 2.98
C GLU A 192 3.66 -19.15 4.44
N LEU A 193 3.10 -20.30 4.82
CA LEU A 193 3.32 -20.88 6.15
C LEU A 193 4.68 -21.56 6.20
N THR A 194 5.53 -21.16 7.14
CA THR A 194 6.87 -21.74 7.31
C THR A 194 6.87 -23.02 8.17
N LYS A 195 5.70 -23.45 8.64
CA LYS A 195 5.46 -24.72 9.34
C LYS A 195 4.24 -25.42 8.73
N GLY A 196 4.31 -26.75 8.60
CA GLY A 196 3.11 -27.56 8.32
C GLY A 196 2.19 -27.65 9.54
N LEU A 197 0.93 -28.09 9.36
CA LEU A 197 -0.05 -28.24 10.46
C LEU A 197 0.53 -29.00 11.67
N TRP A 198 1.23 -30.10 11.44
CA TRP A 198 1.88 -30.89 12.50
C TRP A 198 2.97 -30.12 13.27
N GLY A 199 3.64 -29.16 12.62
CA GLY A 199 4.63 -28.29 13.27
C GLY A 199 4.01 -27.20 14.16
N TYR A 200 2.69 -26.99 14.09
CA TYR A 200 1.95 -26.18 15.07
C TYR A 200 1.51 -27.00 16.29
N ILE A 201 1.35 -28.32 16.15
CA ILE A 201 0.97 -29.23 17.23
C ILE A 201 2.21 -29.70 18.01
N ILE A 202 3.33 -29.94 17.31
CA ILE A 202 4.59 -30.40 17.91
C ILE A 202 5.67 -29.34 17.67
N PRO A 203 6.08 -28.57 18.70
CA PRO A 203 7.01 -27.44 18.56
C PRO A 203 8.39 -27.80 18.02
N VAL A 204 8.81 -29.05 18.19
CA VAL A 204 10.14 -29.59 17.86
C VAL A 204 10.31 -29.89 16.36
N LEU A 205 9.22 -29.93 15.58
CA LEU A 205 9.31 -30.17 14.14
C LEU A 205 9.99 -28.98 13.42
N ARG A 206 10.92 -29.32 12.53
CA ARG A 206 11.71 -28.36 11.73
C ARG A 206 10.81 -27.45 10.87
N HIS A 207 11.25 -26.20 10.73
CA HIS A 207 10.65 -25.25 9.78
C HIS A 207 10.88 -25.74 8.34
N LYS A 208 9.92 -25.45 7.45
CA LYS A 208 10.08 -25.69 6.01
C LYS A 208 11.18 -24.76 5.46
N PRO A 209 11.97 -25.17 4.46
CA PRO A 209 12.85 -24.25 3.75
C PRO A 209 12.01 -23.13 3.12
N LEU A 210 12.60 -21.93 3.06
CA LEU A 210 11.96 -20.75 2.51
C LEU A 210 12.16 -20.74 0.99
N ASP A 211 11.07 -20.81 0.22
CA ASP A 211 11.14 -20.74 -1.25
C ASP A 211 10.86 -19.30 -1.70
N LEU A 212 11.88 -18.46 -1.59
CA LEU A 212 11.79 -17.03 -1.90
C LEU A 212 11.44 -16.78 -3.37
N ARG A 213 11.95 -17.60 -4.29
CA ARG A 213 11.62 -17.51 -5.72
C ARG A 213 10.13 -17.75 -5.97
N THR A 214 9.55 -18.80 -5.38
CA THR A 214 8.10 -19.05 -5.51
C THR A 214 7.29 -17.94 -4.83
N LEU A 215 7.69 -17.51 -3.63
CA LEU A 215 7.03 -16.42 -2.92
C LEU A 215 7.01 -15.11 -3.74
N LEU A 216 8.14 -14.74 -4.34
CA LEU A 216 8.27 -13.60 -5.24
C LEU A 216 7.38 -13.73 -6.47
N ARG A 217 7.49 -14.85 -7.19
CA ARG A 217 6.68 -15.09 -8.40
C ARG A 217 5.19 -14.97 -8.12
N VAL A 218 4.71 -15.60 -7.05
CA VAL A 218 3.31 -15.52 -6.63
C VAL A 218 2.92 -14.08 -6.25
N SER A 219 3.83 -13.30 -5.66
CA SER A 219 3.55 -11.90 -5.34
C SER A 219 3.37 -11.06 -6.62
N LEU A 220 4.18 -11.29 -7.65
CA LEU A 220 4.10 -10.60 -8.94
C LEU A 220 2.84 -10.97 -9.75
N GLU A 221 2.12 -12.03 -9.41
CA GLU A 221 0.83 -12.34 -10.01
C GLU A 221 -0.35 -11.61 -9.33
N LYS A 222 -0.11 -10.97 -8.18
CA LYS A 222 -1.13 -10.42 -7.28
C LYS A 222 -1.13 -8.89 -7.20
N PHE A 223 -0.81 -8.18 -8.27
CA PHE A 223 -0.82 -6.71 -8.23
C PHE A 223 -2.20 -6.10 -7.88
N SER A 224 -2.16 -4.93 -7.24
CA SER A 224 -3.32 -4.08 -6.97
C SER A 224 -3.80 -3.28 -8.18
N VAL A 225 -3.10 -3.36 -9.31
CA VAL A 225 -3.42 -2.70 -10.59
C VAL A 225 -3.51 -3.76 -11.68
N SER A 226 -4.48 -3.65 -12.59
CA SER A 226 -4.53 -4.53 -13.76
C SER A 226 -3.41 -4.19 -14.74
N ASP A 227 -2.93 -5.19 -15.49
CA ASP A 227 -2.00 -5.00 -16.61
C ASP A 227 -0.72 -4.22 -16.24
N MET A 228 -0.07 -4.64 -15.14
CA MET A 228 1.17 -4.03 -14.64
C MET A 228 2.28 -4.11 -15.70
N PRO A 229 2.98 -2.99 -16.00
CA PRO A 229 4.07 -2.97 -16.97
C PRO A 229 5.30 -3.75 -16.45
N LEU A 230 6.10 -4.30 -17.37
CA LEU A 230 7.23 -5.18 -17.03
C LEU A 230 8.34 -4.53 -16.18
N GLY A 231 8.41 -3.20 -16.13
CA GLY A 231 9.43 -2.47 -15.38
C GLY A 231 8.91 -1.16 -14.77
N CYS A 232 9.48 -0.78 -13.63
CA CYS A 232 9.14 0.43 -12.87
C CYS A 232 10.38 1.31 -12.63
N GLU A 233 10.17 2.54 -12.13
CA GLU A 233 11.29 3.43 -11.76
C GLU A 233 11.90 3.01 -10.43
N LYS A 234 11.07 2.79 -9.41
CA LYS A 234 11.52 2.47 -8.05
C LYS A 234 10.74 1.29 -7.48
N CYS A 235 11.41 0.38 -6.77
CA CYS A 235 10.75 -0.70 -6.05
C CYS A 235 11.22 -0.77 -4.60
N LEU A 236 10.26 -0.82 -3.68
CA LEU A 236 10.51 -1.14 -2.28
C LEU A 236 9.91 -2.52 -1.97
N SER A 237 10.76 -3.46 -1.56
CA SER A 237 10.35 -4.80 -1.13
C SER A 237 10.57 -4.98 0.36
N ILE A 238 9.56 -5.53 1.02
CA ILE A 238 9.51 -5.78 2.45
C ILE A 238 9.31 -7.27 2.65
N LEU A 239 10.38 -7.95 3.07
CA LEU A 239 10.37 -9.37 3.37
C LEU A 239 10.27 -9.57 4.89
N GLN A 240 9.16 -10.11 5.34
CA GLN A 240 8.97 -10.54 6.72
C GLN A 240 9.17 -12.05 6.82
N VAL A 241 10.06 -12.48 7.72
CA VAL A 241 10.33 -13.91 7.95
C VAL A 241 10.45 -14.21 9.44
N PRO A 242 10.10 -15.40 9.93
CA PRO A 242 10.30 -15.76 11.33
C PRO A 242 11.77 -15.56 11.78
N ASP A 243 11.98 -15.14 13.03
CA ASP A 243 13.30 -14.86 13.63
C ASP A 243 14.34 -15.97 13.36
N TYR A 244 13.88 -17.22 13.35
CA TYR A 244 14.72 -18.38 13.05
C TYR A 244 15.49 -18.21 11.73
N PHE A 245 14.84 -17.80 10.63
CA PHE A 245 15.49 -17.64 9.32
C PHE A 245 16.52 -16.52 9.30
N LEU A 246 16.33 -15.48 10.12
CA LEU A 246 17.31 -14.39 10.28
C LEU A 246 18.52 -14.88 11.07
N SER A 247 18.28 -15.57 12.20
CA SER A 247 19.33 -16.10 13.06
C SER A 247 20.17 -17.18 12.37
N SER A 248 19.56 -18.00 11.51
CA SER A 248 20.24 -19.07 10.76
C SER A 248 20.83 -18.60 9.43
N ARG A 249 20.72 -17.29 9.10
CA ARG A 249 21.14 -16.72 7.81
C ARG A 249 20.59 -17.49 6.60
N SER A 250 19.37 -17.99 6.71
CA SER A 250 18.71 -18.82 5.68
C SER A 250 17.86 -17.98 4.71
N VAL A 251 17.97 -16.65 4.77
CA VAL A 251 17.34 -15.73 3.83
C VAL A 251 18.34 -15.42 2.72
N ASP A 252 18.10 -15.98 1.54
CA ASP A 252 18.85 -15.65 0.32
C ASP A 252 18.38 -14.29 -0.22
N ARG A 253 19.07 -13.22 0.20
CA ARG A 253 18.76 -11.85 -0.23
C ARG A 253 19.11 -11.61 -1.71
N GLU A 254 20.17 -12.23 -2.19
CA GLU A 254 20.65 -12.08 -3.58
C GLU A 254 19.57 -12.55 -4.55
N GLN A 255 18.92 -13.68 -4.25
CA GLN A 255 17.79 -14.16 -5.06
C GLN A 255 16.63 -13.16 -5.15
N VAL A 256 16.37 -12.40 -4.08
CA VAL A 256 15.34 -11.36 -4.11
C VAL A 256 15.80 -10.17 -4.94
N GLU A 257 17.02 -9.72 -4.70
CA GLU A 257 17.60 -8.54 -5.35
C GLU A 257 17.77 -8.75 -6.87
N GLU A 258 18.11 -9.96 -7.34
CA GLU A 258 18.16 -10.32 -8.77
C GLU A 258 16.81 -10.11 -9.46
N VAL A 259 15.71 -10.54 -8.82
CA VAL A 259 14.36 -10.34 -9.34
C VAL A 259 14.00 -8.86 -9.35
N LEU A 260 14.33 -8.12 -8.29
CA LEU A 260 14.03 -6.68 -8.22
C LEU A 260 14.79 -5.88 -9.28
N GLN A 261 16.06 -6.20 -9.51
CA GLN A 261 16.88 -5.56 -10.54
C GLN A 261 16.32 -5.76 -11.96
N THR A 262 15.62 -6.87 -12.19
CA THR A 262 14.97 -7.14 -13.48
C THR A 262 13.73 -6.27 -13.70
N HIS A 263 13.08 -5.81 -12.63
CA HIS A 263 11.79 -5.12 -12.69
C HIS A 263 11.84 -3.65 -12.26
N ALA A 264 12.96 -3.15 -11.75
CA ALA A 264 13.09 -1.79 -11.23
C ALA A 264 14.47 -1.19 -11.52
N LYS A 265 14.51 0.10 -11.89
CA LYS A 265 15.78 0.82 -12.07
C LYS A 265 16.47 1.07 -10.73
N GLU A 266 15.69 1.44 -9.72
CA GLU A 266 16.14 1.58 -8.34
C GLU A 266 15.34 0.60 -7.47
N TYR A 267 16.03 -0.13 -6.59
CA TYR A 267 15.35 -1.05 -5.67
C TYR A 267 15.92 -0.98 -4.27
N ARG A 268 15.08 -1.30 -3.28
CA ARG A 268 15.47 -1.46 -1.89
C ARG A 268 14.77 -2.67 -1.29
N LEU A 269 15.53 -3.53 -0.63
CA LEU A 269 15.02 -4.69 0.11
C LEU A 269 15.20 -4.48 1.61
N ALA A 270 14.08 -4.42 2.32
CA ALA A 270 14.03 -4.40 3.76
C ALA A 270 13.57 -5.76 4.29
N VAL A 271 14.31 -6.33 5.24
CA VAL A 271 14.04 -7.66 5.81
C VAL A 271 13.78 -7.52 7.30
N PHE A 272 12.66 -8.08 7.76
CA PHE A 272 12.18 -7.91 9.13
C PHE A 272 11.72 -9.23 9.76
N PRO A 273 11.80 -9.32 11.10
CA PRO A 273 11.26 -10.45 11.82
C PRO A 273 9.72 -10.47 11.81
N ALA A 274 9.16 -11.58 11.37
CA ALA A 274 7.74 -11.89 11.49
C ALA A 274 7.45 -12.48 12.87
N LYS A 275 6.40 -11.99 13.53
CA LYS A 275 5.96 -12.52 14.84
C LYS A 275 5.16 -13.84 14.75
N ARG A 276 5.04 -14.41 13.54
CA ARG A 276 4.27 -15.62 13.23
C ARG A 276 5.14 -16.54 12.39
N ASN A 277 4.78 -17.83 12.34
CA ASN A 277 5.39 -18.83 11.44
C ASN A 277 4.92 -18.63 9.99
N ILE A 278 5.01 -17.39 9.49
CA ILE A 278 4.59 -16.96 8.17
C ILE A 278 5.72 -16.12 7.59
N ALA A 279 6.15 -16.47 6.39
CA ALA A 279 6.98 -15.60 5.58
C ALA A 279 6.08 -14.83 4.61
N SER A 280 6.36 -13.56 4.39
CA SER A 280 5.63 -12.75 3.43
C SER A 280 6.54 -11.73 2.77
N ILE A 281 6.32 -11.52 1.48
CA ILE A 281 6.95 -10.43 0.74
C ILE A 281 5.85 -9.48 0.27
N THR A 282 6.05 -8.19 0.52
CA THR A 282 5.22 -7.10 0.01
C THR A 282 6.09 -6.19 -0.83
N ASN A 283 5.66 -5.87 -2.04
CA ASN A 283 6.39 -5.02 -2.97
C ASN A 283 5.55 -3.78 -3.29
N LEU A 284 6.24 -2.64 -3.38
CA LEU A 284 5.70 -1.35 -3.74
C LEU A 284 6.44 -0.89 -5.00
N PHE A 285 5.82 -1.11 -6.16
CA PHE A 285 6.36 -0.72 -7.46
C PHE A 285 5.88 0.68 -7.80
N THR A 286 6.80 1.63 -7.92
CA THR A 286 6.52 3.05 -8.13
C THR A 286 6.77 3.41 -9.59
N PHE A 287 5.76 4.02 -10.18
CA PHE A 287 5.69 4.41 -11.58
C PHE A 287 5.43 5.90 -11.71
N LYS A 288 5.88 6.48 -12.81
CA LYS A 288 5.35 7.73 -13.33
C LYS A 288 3.96 7.49 -13.91
N PHE A 289 3.14 8.54 -13.98
CA PHE A 289 1.77 8.45 -14.50
C PHE A 289 1.70 7.74 -15.86
N GLU A 290 2.55 8.14 -16.81
CA GLU A 290 2.56 7.65 -18.20
C GLU A 290 2.91 6.17 -18.35
N GLN A 291 3.46 5.54 -17.32
CA GLN A 291 3.84 4.12 -17.37
C GLN A 291 2.67 3.20 -17.07
N LEU A 292 1.60 3.71 -16.44
CA LEU A 292 0.45 2.90 -16.06
C LEU A 292 -0.67 3.03 -17.08
N GLU A 293 -0.88 1.96 -17.86
CA GLU A 293 -1.92 1.92 -18.89
C GLU A 293 -3.30 2.22 -18.31
N ARG A 294 -3.60 1.69 -17.11
CA ARG A 294 -4.85 1.95 -16.41
C ARG A 294 -5.11 3.43 -16.18
N LEU A 295 -4.08 4.20 -15.81
CA LEU A 295 -4.20 5.64 -15.59
C LEU A 295 -4.33 6.42 -16.90
N ARG A 296 -3.58 6.03 -17.93
CA ARG A 296 -3.71 6.61 -19.27
C ARG A 296 -5.10 6.37 -19.87
N GLU A 297 -5.68 5.20 -19.62
CA GLU A 297 -7.01 4.86 -20.08
C GLU A 297 -8.08 5.76 -19.46
N ILE A 298 -8.07 5.95 -18.13
CA ILE A 298 -9.03 6.86 -17.47
C ILE A 298 -8.83 8.32 -17.90
N ARG A 299 -7.59 8.75 -18.16
CA ARG A 299 -7.30 10.08 -18.73
C ARG A 299 -7.94 10.24 -20.11
N ARG A 300 -7.77 9.26 -21.00
CA ARG A 300 -8.37 9.31 -22.34
C ARG A 300 -9.89 9.45 -22.25
N LEU A 301 -10.52 8.64 -21.41
CA LEU A 301 -11.97 8.69 -21.21
C LEU A 301 -12.43 10.04 -20.67
N ALA A 302 -11.64 10.68 -19.80
CA ALA A 302 -11.93 12.01 -19.30
C ALA A 302 -11.94 13.06 -20.41
N HIS A 303 -10.99 13.00 -21.35
CA HIS A 303 -10.94 13.93 -22.48
C HIS A 303 -11.98 13.66 -23.58
N GLU A 304 -12.45 12.42 -23.72
CA GLU A 304 -13.53 12.07 -24.66
C GLU A 304 -14.93 12.50 -24.17
N THR A 305 -15.07 12.79 -22.87
CA THR A 305 -16.36 13.15 -22.24
C THR A 305 -16.56 14.69 -22.16
N VAL A 306 -15.58 15.49 -22.60
CA VAL A 306 -15.64 16.96 -22.70
C VAL A 306 -16.04 17.38 -24.11
#